data_AF-A0A7C4YBF5-F1
#
_entry.id   AF-A0A7C4YBF5-F1
#
_cell.length_a   1.000
_cell.length_b   1.000
_cell.length_c   1.000
_cell.angle_alpha   90.00
_cell.angle_beta   90.00
_cell.angle_gamma   90.00
#
_symmetry.space_group_name_H-M   'P 1'
#
loop_
_entity.id
_entity.type
_entity.pdbx_description
1 polymer ?
#
loop_
_entity_poly.entity_id
_entity_poly.type
_entity_poly.pdbx_seq_one_letter_code
_entity_poly.pdbx_strand_id
1 'polypeptide(L)' 'MTKEGVAFASGTTGPECIVSGGLGTMQVSYQGKTYYVCCSGCRDEFRANPEKYIKEYEAKQKKK' A
#
# COMPACT_ATOMS: atom_id res chain seq x y z
N MET A 1 3.22 11.20 29.82
CA MET A 1 2.56 9.88 29.77
C MET A 1 1.25 10.09 29.02
N THR A 2 0.99 9.58 27.82
CA THR A 2 1.23 8.25 27.21
C THR A 2 1.38 8.49 25.69
N LYS A 3 2.47 8.06 25.05
CA LYS A 3 2.58 6.77 24.32
C LYS A 3 1.91 6.85 22.93
N GLU A 4 2.77 7.10 21.93
CA GLU A 4 2.81 6.38 20.65
C GLU A 4 1.67 6.60 19.63
N GLY A 5 2.00 7.38 18.59
CA GLY A 5 1.97 6.84 17.24
C GLY A 5 0.60 6.45 16.68
N VAL A 6 -0.20 7.43 16.28
CA VAL A 6 -1.16 7.24 15.18
C VAL A 6 -0.94 8.32 14.13
N ALA A 7 0.19 8.20 13.42
CA ALA A 7 0.38 8.83 12.13
C ALA A 7 -0.50 8.12 11.08
N PHE A 8 -1.81 8.12 11.27
CA PHE A 8 -2.78 7.51 10.37
C PHE A 8 -3.83 8.55 9.97
N ALA A 9 -3.44 9.53 9.16
CA ALA A 9 -4.34 10.23 8.23
C ALA A 9 -3.60 11.42 7.60
N SER A 10 -2.69 11.16 6.67
CA SER A 10 -2.16 12.22 5.80
C SER A 10 -2.04 11.71 4.37
N GLY A 11 -3.18 11.50 3.73
CA GLY A 11 -3.20 11.10 2.33
C GLY A 11 -4.59 10.93 1.76
N THR A 12 -5.32 12.04 1.60
CA THR A 12 -6.47 12.12 0.68
C THR A 12 -5.96 12.04 -0.76
N THR A 13 -5.47 10.89 -1.15
CA THR A 13 -5.11 10.58 -2.54
C THR A 13 -5.60 9.17 -2.77
N GLY A 14 -6.49 9.04 -3.75
CA GLY A 14 -7.09 7.76 -4.08
C GLY A 14 -6.02 6.67 -4.23
N PRO A 15 -6.33 5.45 -3.84
CA PRO A 15 -5.37 4.37 -3.86
C PRO A 15 -4.80 4.07 -5.24
N GLU A 16 -3.47 4.05 -5.33
CA GLU A 16 -2.73 3.61 -6.52
C GLU A 16 -2.50 2.09 -6.44
N CYS A 17 -2.62 1.40 -7.56
CA CYS A 17 -2.33 -0.02 -7.68
C CYS A 17 -0.84 -0.25 -7.43
N ILE A 18 -0.50 -0.98 -6.38
CA ILE A 18 0.89 -1.20 -5.98
C ILE A 18 1.72 -2.00 -7.01
N VAL A 19 1.06 -2.75 -7.89
CA VAL A 19 1.71 -3.55 -8.93
C VAL A 19 1.91 -2.76 -10.21
N SER A 20 0.85 -2.06 -10.67
CA SER A 20 0.83 -1.43 -12.00
C SER A 20 0.87 0.10 -11.96
N GLY A 21 0.75 0.74 -10.80
CA GLY A 21 0.66 2.20 -10.68
C GLY A 21 -0.67 2.81 -11.15
N GLY A 22 -1.66 1.99 -11.51
CA GLY A 22 -2.98 2.45 -11.96
C GLY A 22 -3.94 2.79 -10.81
N LEU A 23 -5.23 2.96 -11.11
CA LEU A 23 -6.26 3.15 -10.09
C LEU A 23 -6.50 1.84 -9.31
N GLY A 24 -6.21 1.84 -8.02
CA GLY A 24 -6.45 0.71 -7.12
C GLY A 24 -7.91 0.72 -6.67
N THR A 25 -8.74 -0.19 -7.18
CA THR A 25 -10.15 -0.31 -6.77
C THR A 25 -10.33 -1.28 -5.61
N MET A 26 -9.35 -2.15 -5.37
CA MET A 26 -9.39 -3.16 -4.33
C MET A 26 -8.35 -2.88 -3.25
N GLN A 27 -8.77 -2.96 -1.99
CA GLN A 27 -7.92 -2.77 -0.82
C GLN A 27 -7.41 -4.13 -0.33
N VAL A 28 -6.12 -4.21 -0.01
CA VAL A 28 -5.46 -5.42 0.48
C VAL A 28 -4.55 -5.06 1.65
N SER A 29 -4.81 -5.68 2.80
CA SER A 29 -4.01 -5.49 4.00
C SER A 29 -2.89 -6.52 4.06
N TYR A 30 -1.65 -6.06 4.25
CA TYR A 30 -0.47 -6.92 4.39
C TYR A 30 0.51 -6.33 5.41
N GLN A 31 0.99 -7.16 6.36
CA GLN A 31 1.88 -6.72 7.45
C GLN A 31 1.41 -5.47 8.21
N GLY A 32 0.10 -5.35 8.45
CA GLY A 32 -0.47 -4.19 9.16
C GLY A 32 -0.50 -2.88 8.34
N LYS A 33 -0.21 -2.96 7.03
CA LYS A 33 -0.31 -1.84 6.08
C LYS A 33 -1.41 -2.13 5.07
N THR A 34 -2.12 -1.10 4.65
CA THR A 34 -3.16 -1.19 3.62
C THR A 34 -2.58 -0.78 2.28
N TYR A 35 -2.63 -1.70 1.33
CA TYR A 35 -2.23 -1.51 -0.06
C TYR A 35 -3.44 -1.61 -0.95
N TYR A 36 -3.27 -1.23 -2.21
CA TYR A 36 -4.36 -1.27 -3.17
C TYR A 36 -3.92 -1.84 -4.50
N VAL A 37 -4.86 -2.48 -5.19
CA VAL A 37 -4.65 -3.19 -6.45
C VAL A 37 -5.83 -2.94 -7.38
N CYS A 38 -5.60 -3.03 -8.69
CA CYS A 38 -6.66 -2.83 -9.69
C CYS A 38 -7.48 -4.10 -9.97
N CYS A 39 -6.95 -5.29 -9.66
CA CYS A 39 -7.62 -6.58 -9.90
C CYS A 39 -7.05 -7.71 -9.05
N SER A 40 -7.72 -8.87 -9.07
CA SER A 40 -7.26 -10.11 -8.42
C SER A 40 -5.88 -10.55 -8.93
N GLY A 41 -5.59 -10.39 -10.22
CA GLY A 41 -4.27 -10.73 -10.79
C GLY A 41 -3.13 -9.95 -10.14
N CYS A 42 -3.30 -8.64 -9.96
CA CYS A 42 -2.32 -7.81 -9.24
C CYS A 42 -2.23 -8.20 -7.76
N ARG A 43 -3.32 -8.66 -7.12
CA ARG A 43 -3.22 -9.19 -5.75
C ARG A 43 -2.36 -10.44 -5.69
N ASP A 44 -2.51 -11.36 -6.64
CA ASP A 44 -1.76 -12.62 -6.64
C ASP A 44 -0.29 -12.39 -7.01
N GLU A 45 0.02 -11.49 -7.96
CA GLU A 45 1.38 -11.00 -8.24
C GLU A 45 2.02 -10.32 -7.02
N PHE A 46 1.24 -9.46 -6.35
CA PHE A 46 1.63 -8.84 -5.09
C PHE A 46 1.89 -9.89 -4.01
N ARG A 47 1.09 -10.96 -3.90
CA ARG A 47 1.31 -12.05 -2.94
C ARG A 47 2.52 -12.92 -3.29
N ALA A 48 2.86 -13.04 -4.56
CA ALA A 48 4.06 -13.75 -4.99
C ALA A 48 5.34 -12.98 -4.62
N ASN A 49 5.34 -11.65 -4.77
CA ASN A 49 6.51 -10.80 -4.48
C ASN A 49 6.18 -9.56 -3.64
N PRO A 50 5.56 -9.69 -2.46
CA PRO A 50 5.01 -8.56 -1.72
C PRO A 50 6.10 -7.61 -1.28
N GLU A 51 7.26 -8.13 -0.83
CA GLU A 51 8.36 -7.31 -0.33
C GLU A 51 8.89 -6.30 -1.37
N LYS A 52 8.99 -6.69 -2.64
CA LYS A 52 9.47 -5.79 -3.71
C LYS A 52 8.50 -4.62 -3.90
N TYR A 53 7.22 -4.92 -4.05
CA TYR A 53 6.16 -3.95 -4.25
C TYR A 53 5.95 -3.06 -3.03
N ILE A 54 5.98 -3.64 -1.84
CA ILE A 54 5.90 -2.93 -0.55
C ILE A 54 7.07 -1.96 -0.41
N LYS A 55 8.28 -2.39 -0.73
CA LYS A 55 9.48 -1.54 -0.59
C LYS A 55 9.41 -0.31 -1.48
N GLU A 56 8.94 -0.46 -2.72
CA GLU A 56 8.70 0.69 -3.62
C GLU A 56 7.58 1.60 -3.10
N TYR A 57 6.47 1.02 -2.62
CA TYR A 57 5.35 1.79 -2.06
C TYR A 57 5.76 2.54 -0.78
N GLU A 58 6.50 1.90 0.12
CA GLU A 58 7.05 2.52 1.32
C GLU A 58 8.10 3.58 1.01
N ALA A 59 8.92 3.38 -0.01
CA ALA A 59 9.87 4.39 -0.46
C ALA A 59 9.16 5.65 -0.99
N LYS A 60 8.01 5.49 -1.66
CA LYS A 60 7.13 6.60 -2.04
C LYS A 60 6.49 7.28 -0.81
N GLN A 61 6.02 6.50 0.16
CA GLN A 61 5.35 7.04 1.37
C GLN A 61 6.29 7.72 2.37
N LYS A 62 7.53 7.24 2.53
CA LYS A 62 8.54 7.84 3.42
C LYS A 62 9.10 9.18 2.92
N LYS A 63 8.84 9.54 1.66
CA LYS A 63 9.26 10.81 1.07
C LYS A 63 8.25 11.94 1.28
N LYS A 64 7.14 11.68 1.96
CA LYS A 64 6.11 12.68 2.27
C LYS A 64 6.25 13.21 3.70
#